data_AF-A0A7M6W5U2-F1
#
_entry.id   AF-A0A7M6W5U2-F1
#
_cell.length_a   1.000
_cell.length_b   1.000
_cell.length_c   1.000
_cell.angle_alpha   90.00
_cell.angle_beta   90.00
_cell.angle_gamma   90.00
#
_symmetry.space_group_name_H-M   'P 1'
#
loop_
_entity.id
_entity.type
_entity.pdbx_description
1 polymer ?
#
loop_
_entity_poly.entity_id
_entity_poly.type
_entity_poly.pdbx_seq_one_letter_code
_entity_poly.pdbx_strand_id
1 'polypeptide(L)' 'MKTLAFLLLLMLLAHVASSESAYCGRLDCWHDCIFKFYRYGVCVGSECQCRGKIGGGK' A
#
# COMPACT_ATOMS: atom_id res chain seq x y z
N MET A 1 24.88 -7.58 -17.69
CA MET A 1 23.68 -8.43 -17.78
C MET A 1 23.14 -8.86 -16.40
N LYS A 2 23.98 -9.28 -15.44
CA LYS A 2 23.54 -9.71 -14.09
C LYS A 2 22.83 -8.64 -13.25
N THR A 3 23.21 -7.37 -13.37
CA THR A 3 22.63 -6.26 -12.59
C THR A 3 21.20 -5.93 -12.99
N LEU A 4 20.87 -6.05 -14.29
CA LEU A 4 19.51 -5.79 -14.81
C LEU A 4 18.52 -6.86 -14.34
N ALA A 5 18.96 -8.12 -14.30
CA ALA A 5 18.15 -9.22 -13.79
C ALA A 5 17.81 -9.03 -12.30
N PHE A 6 18.75 -8.53 -11.50
CA PHE A 6 18.54 -8.25 -10.08
C PHE A 6 17.54 -7.11 -9.86
N LEU A 7 17.64 -6.03 -10.65
CA LEU A 7 16.69 -4.92 -10.60
C LEU A 7 15.28 -5.34 -11.03
N LEU A 8 15.14 -6.15 -12.07
CA LEU A 8 13.86 -6.73 -12.49
C LEU A 8 13.23 -7.59 -11.39
N LEU A 9 14.04 -8.40 -10.69
CA LEU A 9 13.57 -9.24 -9.59
C LEU A 9 13.02 -8.40 -8.43
N LEU A 10 13.70 -7.31 -8.08
CA LEU A 10 13.26 -6.38 -7.04
C LEU A 10 11.94 -5.67 -7.41
N MET A 11 11.78 -5.28 -8.67
CA MET A 11 10.54 -4.66 -9.17
C MET A 11 9.34 -5.63 -9.15
N LEU A 12 9.59 -6.92 -9.45
CA LEU A 12 8.58 -7.98 -9.37
C LEU A 12 8.15 -8.25 -7.93
N LEU A 13 9.10 -8.29 -6.98
CA LEU A 13 8.82 -8.46 -5.55
C LEU A 13 7.98 -7.30 -4.99
N ALA A 14 8.29 -6.06 -5.39
CA ALA A 14 7.50 -4.90 -5.02
C ALA A 14 6.05 -4.96 -5.58
N HIS A 15 5.88 -5.46 -6.80
CA HIS A 15 4.56 -5.68 -7.40
C HIS A 15 3.76 -6.77 -6.66
N VAL A 16 4.41 -7.87 -6.28
CA VAL A 16 3.78 -8.98 -5.53
C VAL A 16 3.40 -8.52 -4.12
N ALA A 17 4.28 -7.81 -3.42
CA ALA A 17 3.97 -7.25 -2.09
C ALA A 17 2.81 -6.23 -2.15
N SER A 18 2.68 -5.49 -3.25
CA SER A 18 1.53 -4.60 -3.45
C SER A 18 0.23 -5.34 -3.82
N SER A 19 0.34 -6.57 -4.34
CA SER A 19 -0.80 -7.38 -4.80
C SER A 19 -1.39 -8.28 -3.71
N GLU A 20 -0.75 -8.41 -2.55
CA GLU A 20 -1.35 -9.03 -1.35
C GLU A 20 -2.51 -8.21 -0.75
N SER A 21 -2.89 -7.11 -1.40
CA SER A 21 -4.09 -6.32 -1.09
C SER A 21 -5.40 -6.90 -1.66
N ALA A 22 -5.38 -8.07 -2.32
CA ALA A 22 -6.59 -8.66 -2.92
C ALA A 22 -7.69 -9.01 -1.90
N TYR A 23 -7.34 -9.26 -0.64
CA TYR A 23 -8.23 -9.12 0.49
C TYR A 23 -7.84 -7.85 1.22
N CYS A 24 -8.68 -6.82 1.18
CA CYS A 24 -8.43 -5.64 1.98
C CYS A 24 -8.51 -6.04 3.47
N GLY A 25 -7.34 -6.34 4.04
CA GLY A 25 -7.16 -6.58 5.46
C GLY A 25 -7.53 -5.29 6.17
N ARG A 26 -8.68 -5.26 6.86
CA ARG A 26 -9.17 -4.04 7.51
C ARG A 26 -8.11 -3.46 8.46
N LEU A 27 -7.36 -4.32 9.14
CA LEU A 27 -6.24 -3.93 10.00
C LEU A 27 -5.07 -3.37 9.20
N ASP A 28 -4.61 -4.06 8.16
CA ASP A 28 -3.50 -3.61 7.31
C ASP A 28 -3.81 -2.28 6.62
N CYS A 29 -5.02 -2.15 6.07
CA CYS A 29 -5.54 -0.93 5.46
C CYS A 29 -5.61 0.22 6.46
N TRP A 30 -6.13 -0.02 7.66
CA TRP A 30 -6.16 0.99 8.70
C TRP A 30 -4.74 1.43 9.08
N HIS A 31 -3.82 0.48 9.29
CA HIS A 31 -2.46 0.76 9.73
C HIS A 31 -1.64 1.53 8.68
N ASP A 32 -1.74 1.14 7.40
CA ASP A 32 -1.13 1.86 6.27
C ASP A 32 -1.65 3.30 6.16
N CYS A 33 -2.97 3.50 6.32
CA CYS A 33 -3.56 4.83 6.27
C CYS A 33 -3.11 5.73 7.43
N ILE A 34 -3.00 5.19 8.65
CA ILE A 34 -2.44 5.94 9.79
C ILE A 34 -0.99 6.35 9.49
N PHE A 35 -0.17 5.43 8.96
CA PHE A 35 1.22 5.70 8.61
C PHE A 35 1.37 6.78 7.53
N LYS A 36 0.42 6.84 6.59
CA LYS A 36 0.32 7.88 5.55
C LYS A 36 -0.30 9.20 6.04
N PHE A 37 -0.45 9.40 7.35
CA PHE A 37 -1.02 10.60 7.97
C PHE A 37 -2.51 10.83 7.64
N TYR A 38 -3.29 9.76 7.51
CA TYR A 38 -4.75 9.80 7.48
C TYR A 38 -5.32 9.36 8.84
N ARG A 39 -6.60 9.67 9.11
CA ARG A 39 -7.26 9.29 10.38
C ARG A 39 -7.68 7.84 10.43
N TYR A 40 -8.04 7.26 9.29
CA TYR A 40 -8.49 5.87 9.22
C TYR A 40 -8.47 5.37 7.76
N GLY A 41 -8.37 4.05 7.59
CA GLY A 41 -8.56 3.36 6.33
C GLY A 41 -9.89 2.61 6.30
N VAL A 42 -10.54 2.55 5.14
CA VAL A 42 -11.73 1.73 4.89
C VAL A 42 -11.53 0.87 3.66
N CYS A 43 -11.96 -0.38 3.74
CA CYS A 43 -11.98 -1.29 2.61
C CYS A 43 -13.25 -1.10 1.80
N VAL A 44 -13.11 -0.74 0.53
CA VAL A 44 -14.22 -0.61 -0.43
C VAL A 44 -13.97 -1.63 -1.54
N GLY A 45 -14.64 -2.77 -1.47
CA GLY A 45 -14.32 -3.92 -2.32
C GLY A 45 -12.95 -4.51 -1.97
N SER A 46 -12.07 -4.62 -2.97
CA SER A 46 -10.67 -5.05 -2.80
C SER A 46 -9.68 -3.89 -2.69
N GLU A 47 -10.17 -2.65 -2.53
CA GLU A 47 -9.32 -1.46 -2.44
C GLU A 47 -9.36 -0.83 -1.05
N CYS A 48 -8.18 -0.42 -0.55
CA CYS A 48 -8.07 0.35 0.69
C CYS A 48 -8.14 1.86 0.40
N GLN A 49 -9.10 2.55 1.01
CA GLN A 49 -9.26 4.00 0.91
C GLN A 49 -8.94 4.69 2.23
N CYS A 50 -7.93 5.57 2.22
CA CYS A 50 -7.58 6.39 3.38
C CYS A 50 -8.42 7.67 3.45
N ARG A 51 -8.92 8.00 4.65
CA ARG A 51 -9.82 9.14 4.87
C ARG A 51 -9.39 10.01 6.05
N GLY A 52 -9.74 11.29 5.97
CA GLY A 52 -9.41 12.29 6.99
C GLY A 52 -7.92 12.59 7.04
N LYS A 53 -7.36 13.11 5.93
CA LYS A 53 -5.94 13.53 5.87
C LYS A 53 -5.63 14.50 7.02
N ILE A 54 -4.64 14.18 7.84
CA ILE A 54 -4.25 14.93 9.03
C ILE A 54 -3.12 15.92 8.72
N GLY A 55 -2.25 15.60 7.75
CA GLY A 55 -1.14 16.45 7.35
C GLY A 55 -0.57 16.05 6.00
N GLY A 56 -0.11 17.04 5.23
CA GLY A 56 0.27 16.92 3.81
C GLY A 56 -0.49 17.90 2.91
N GLY A 57 -0.87 19.07 3.45
CA GLY A 57 -1.34 20.20 2.68
C GLY A 57 -0.24 21.25 2.61
N LYS A 58 0.44 21.28 1.45
CA LYS A 58 1.48 22.22 0.97
C LYS A 58 2.69 22.46 1.88
#